data_AF-A0AAD1DT74-F1
#
_entry.id   AF-A0AAD1DT74-F1
#
_cell.length_a   1.000
_cell.length_b   1.000
_cell.length_c   1.000
_cell.angle_alpha   90.00
_cell.angle_beta   90.00
_cell.angle_gamma   90.00
#
_symmetry.space_group_name_H-M   'P 1'
#
loop_
_entity.id
_entity.type
_entity.pdbx_description
1 polymer ?
#
loop_
_entity_poly.entity_id
_entity_poly.type
_entity_poly.pdbx_seq_one_letter_code
_entity_poly.pdbx_strand_id
1 'polypeptide(L)'
;MEHKKIISEFNKQINKTKNEGVDQTEINQYYELIKESIQDDIKDGFKETIARNLTLGIGVHAGEYPKHLILNDQKEGWKYITRYLLWQKHILEKLFNEKEVTPRSVGCIIGLSVWWGMEDLAELSRAYFGLLFKDDREKYKQKETYHLFMAILYDLYTKKEVNKDLYSALPDDSVYKKFLDHWDTTDESLLKDLLFEISDFHIYSSLDLKDKFSEILSLNYIPVEIRLIEKIREGKGLVNIQVDHPLLKTQLADIPDTKYEWDLSKDEIYQFLLRRES
;
A
#
# COMPACT_ATOMS: atom_id res chain seq x y z
N MET A 1 8.82 10.13 17.71
CA MET A 1 10.10 10.69 17.23
C MET A 1 9.84 12.16 16.89
N GLU A 2 10.76 13.08 17.18
CA GLU A 2 10.53 14.52 16.90
C GLU A 2 10.35 14.75 15.39
N HIS A 3 9.31 15.51 15.00
CA HIS A 3 8.93 15.82 13.62
C HIS A 3 10.15 16.13 12.72
N LYS A 4 11.05 17.01 13.16
CA LYS A 4 12.26 17.40 12.40
C LYS A 4 13.14 16.21 12.00
N LYS A 5 13.29 15.22 12.88
CA LYS A 5 14.10 14.03 12.61
C LYS A 5 13.41 13.09 11.62
N ILE A 6 12.09 12.94 11.72
CA ILE A 6 11.27 12.18 10.76
C ILE A 6 11.43 12.78 9.36
N ILE A 7 11.20 14.08 9.22
CA ILE A 7 11.28 14.78 7.95
C ILE A 7 12.69 14.77 7.37
N SER A 8 13.73 14.91 8.20
CA SER A 8 15.13 14.84 7.74
C SER A 8 15.46 13.48 7.11
N GLU A 9 15.04 12.38 7.76
CA GLU A 9 15.32 11.04 7.22
C GLU A 9 14.45 10.77 5.98
N PHE A 10 13.18 11.19 5.99
CA PHE A 10 12.31 11.12 4.82
C PHE A 10 12.93 11.81 3.59
N ASN A 11 13.35 13.06 3.74
CA ASN A 11 13.97 13.82 2.64
C ASN A 11 15.24 13.13 2.12
N LYS A 12 16.04 12.54 3.02
CA LYS A 12 17.21 11.75 2.64
C LYS A 12 16.82 10.52 1.81
N GLN A 13 15.81 9.76 2.22
CA GLN A 13 15.33 8.59 1.49
C GLN A 13 14.73 9.00 0.13
N ILE A 14 13.89 10.04 0.07
CA ILE A 14 13.32 10.54 -1.19
C ILE A 14 14.43 10.99 -2.16
N ASN A 15 15.42 11.73 -1.68
CA ASN A 15 16.56 12.13 -2.51
C ASN A 15 17.39 10.94 -2.99
N LYS A 16 17.57 9.93 -2.14
CA LYS A 16 18.25 8.68 -2.51
C LYS A 16 17.50 7.96 -3.62
N THR A 17 16.22 7.66 -3.44
CA THR A 17 15.36 7.00 -4.44
C THR A 17 15.34 7.79 -5.75
N LYS A 18 15.26 9.13 -5.68
CA LYS A 18 15.27 10.00 -6.86
C LYS A 18 16.57 9.88 -7.67
N ASN A 19 17.72 9.66 -7.02
CA ASN A 19 19.04 9.68 -7.65
C ASN A 19 19.58 8.30 -8.02
N GLU A 20 19.32 7.27 -7.21
CA GLU A 20 20.02 5.97 -7.35
C GLU A 20 19.30 5.01 -8.30
N GLY A 21 17.98 5.14 -8.47
CA GLY A 21 17.21 4.30 -9.40
C GLY A 21 17.37 2.80 -9.16
N VAL A 22 16.91 1.99 -10.11
CA VAL A 22 17.21 0.56 -10.18
C VAL A 22 17.60 0.27 -11.62
N ASP A 23 18.73 -0.41 -11.82
CA ASP A 23 19.22 -0.69 -13.17
C ASP A 23 18.36 -1.77 -13.86
N GLN A 24 18.25 -1.69 -15.18
CA GLN A 24 17.49 -2.65 -15.97
C GLN A 24 18.04 -4.08 -15.84
N THR A 25 19.35 -4.24 -15.61
CA THR A 25 19.97 -5.55 -15.36
C THR A 25 19.43 -6.16 -14.07
N GLU A 26 19.29 -5.36 -13.01
CA GLU A 26 18.74 -5.82 -11.72
C GLU A 26 17.26 -6.23 -11.88
N ILE A 27 16.46 -5.45 -12.61
CA ILE A 27 15.08 -5.79 -12.93
C ILE A 27 14.99 -7.15 -13.65
N ASN A 28 15.84 -7.36 -14.65
CA ASN A 28 15.87 -8.62 -15.41
C ASN A 28 16.32 -9.81 -14.54
N GLN A 29 17.24 -9.60 -13.60
CA GLN A 29 17.65 -10.64 -12.65
C GLN A 29 16.49 -11.09 -11.76
N TYR A 30 15.65 -10.16 -11.28
CA TYR A 30 14.44 -10.53 -10.54
C TYR A 30 13.45 -11.32 -11.40
N TYR A 31 13.31 -10.99 -12.69
CA TYR A 31 12.43 -11.73 -13.60
C TYR A 31 12.90 -13.17 -13.81
N GLU A 32 14.20 -13.38 -14.02
CA GLU A 32 14.74 -14.73 -14.13
C GLU A 32 14.61 -15.48 -12.80
N LEU A 33 14.89 -14.84 -11.66
CA LEU A 33 14.71 -15.43 -10.33
C LEU A 33 13.25 -15.90 -10.10
N ILE A 34 12.25 -15.10 -10.52
CA ILE A 34 10.84 -15.51 -10.40
C ILE A 34 10.58 -16.77 -11.24
N LYS A 35 11.08 -16.83 -12.48
CA LYS A 35 10.89 -18.00 -13.35
C LYS A 35 11.56 -19.25 -12.79
N GLU A 36 12.79 -19.10 -12.29
CA GLU A 36 13.55 -20.17 -11.65
C GLU A 36 12.81 -20.70 -10.43
N SER A 37 12.37 -19.80 -9.54
CA SER A 37 11.62 -20.16 -8.33
C SER A 37 10.30 -20.89 -8.65
N ILE A 38 9.58 -20.46 -9.70
CA ILE A 38 8.38 -21.20 -10.19
C ILE A 38 8.76 -22.60 -10.66
N GLN A 39 9.87 -22.75 -11.39
CA GLN A 39 10.29 -24.07 -11.88
C GLN A 39 10.71 -25.00 -10.76
N ASP A 40 11.41 -24.47 -9.75
CA ASP A 40 11.87 -25.24 -8.60
C ASP A 40 10.69 -25.66 -7.70
N ASP A 41 9.74 -24.76 -7.42
CA ASP A 41 8.50 -25.11 -6.71
C ASP A 41 7.74 -26.27 -7.41
N ILE A 42 7.71 -26.29 -8.75
CA ILE A 42 7.08 -27.39 -9.51
C ILE A 42 7.84 -28.70 -9.33
N LYS A 43 9.18 -28.68 -9.41
CA LYS A 43 10.00 -29.88 -9.21
C LYS A 43 9.86 -30.44 -7.80
N ASP A 44 9.71 -29.56 -6.82
CA ASP A 44 9.59 -29.88 -5.40
C ASP A 44 8.15 -30.28 -4.99
N GLY A 45 7.20 -30.25 -5.92
CA GLY A 45 5.82 -30.69 -5.70
C GLY A 45 4.88 -29.61 -5.16
N PHE A 46 5.30 -28.35 -5.15
CA PHE A 46 4.52 -27.17 -4.74
C PHE A 46 3.75 -26.51 -5.91
N LYS A 47 3.33 -27.28 -6.92
CA LYS A 47 2.64 -26.77 -8.12
C LYS A 47 1.43 -25.89 -7.76
N GLU A 48 0.68 -26.25 -6.72
CA GLU A 48 -0.55 -25.53 -6.32
C GLU A 48 -0.29 -24.14 -5.72
N THR A 49 0.94 -23.84 -5.29
CA THR A 49 1.29 -22.57 -4.63
C THR A 49 2.22 -21.68 -5.43
N ILE A 50 2.52 -22.03 -6.70
CA ILE A 50 3.50 -21.31 -7.52
C ILE A 50 3.17 -19.83 -7.74
N ALA A 51 1.90 -19.41 -7.59
CA ALA A 51 1.50 -18.00 -7.66
C ALA A 51 2.24 -17.12 -6.62
N ARG A 52 2.63 -17.68 -5.48
CA ARG A 52 3.40 -16.97 -4.43
C ARG A 52 4.70 -16.39 -4.95
N ASN A 53 5.29 -16.97 -5.99
CA ASN A 53 6.56 -16.50 -6.56
C ASN A 53 6.46 -15.09 -7.16
N LEU A 54 5.25 -14.62 -7.51
CA LEU A 54 5.04 -13.23 -7.91
C LEU A 54 5.36 -12.22 -6.79
N THR A 55 5.37 -12.65 -5.52
CA THR A 55 5.77 -11.78 -4.38
C THR A 55 7.23 -11.37 -4.45
N LEU A 56 8.11 -12.13 -5.11
CA LEU A 56 9.50 -11.75 -5.33
C LEU A 56 9.61 -10.47 -6.18
N GLY A 57 8.59 -10.16 -6.97
CA GLY A 57 8.50 -8.92 -7.75
C GLY A 57 8.13 -7.67 -6.94
N ILE A 58 7.79 -7.79 -5.65
CA ILE A 58 7.41 -6.64 -4.80
C ILE A 58 8.47 -5.55 -4.84
N GLY A 59 9.76 -5.92 -4.68
CA GLY A 59 10.88 -4.97 -4.67
C GLY A 59 11.05 -4.21 -5.99
N VAL A 60 10.56 -4.78 -7.09
CA VAL A 60 10.69 -4.21 -8.44
C VAL A 60 9.45 -3.38 -8.82
N HIS A 61 8.25 -3.84 -8.48
CA HIS A 61 7.00 -3.25 -8.99
C HIS A 61 6.27 -2.38 -7.97
N ALA A 62 6.66 -2.45 -6.70
CA ALA A 62 6.16 -1.59 -5.63
C ALA A 62 7.28 -1.06 -4.71
N GLY A 63 8.55 -1.25 -5.11
CA GLY A 63 9.75 -0.84 -4.39
C GLY A 63 10.39 0.44 -4.95
N GLU A 64 11.71 0.45 -5.11
CA GLU A 64 12.47 1.67 -5.46
C GLU A 64 12.30 2.11 -6.91
N TYR A 65 12.24 1.17 -7.86
CA TYR A 65 12.19 1.49 -9.29
C TYR A 65 10.97 2.33 -9.70
N PRO A 66 9.73 1.97 -9.36
CA PRO A 66 8.56 2.77 -9.74
C PRO A 66 8.59 4.14 -9.07
N LYS A 67 9.04 4.21 -7.81
CA LYS A 67 9.17 5.48 -7.09
C LYS A 67 10.21 6.40 -7.72
N HIS A 68 11.36 5.85 -8.13
CA HIS A 68 12.38 6.60 -8.86
C HIS A 68 11.82 7.23 -10.13
N LEU A 69 11.06 6.46 -10.92
CA LEU A 69 10.40 6.97 -12.12
C LEU A 69 9.42 8.10 -11.78
N ILE A 70 8.54 7.89 -10.80
CA ILE A 70 7.52 8.88 -10.40
C ILE A 70 8.16 10.17 -9.86
N LEU A 71 9.18 10.08 -9.00
CA LEU A 71 9.90 11.23 -8.43
C LEU A 71 10.69 12.05 -9.47
N ASN A 72 10.86 11.50 -10.68
CA ASN A 72 11.46 12.14 -11.84
C ASN A 72 10.42 12.41 -12.95
N ASP A 73 9.15 12.52 -12.59
CA ASP A 73 8.02 12.87 -13.48
C ASP A 73 7.79 11.87 -14.63
N GLN A 74 8.34 10.65 -14.51
CA GLN A 74 8.13 9.57 -15.46
C GLN A 74 6.90 8.75 -15.07
N LYS A 75 5.80 9.04 -15.76
CA LYS A 75 4.49 8.40 -15.56
C LYS A 75 4.50 6.86 -15.68
N GLU A 76 5.51 6.29 -16.35
CA GLU A 76 5.70 4.85 -16.47
C GLU A 76 5.80 4.15 -15.11
N GLY A 77 6.27 4.83 -14.05
CA GLY A 77 6.30 4.24 -12.71
C GLY A 77 4.91 3.78 -12.21
N TRP A 78 3.84 4.50 -12.57
CA TRP A 78 2.47 4.11 -12.20
C TRP A 78 1.99 2.81 -12.88
N LYS A 79 2.54 2.47 -14.05
CA LYS A 79 2.26 1.20 -14.72
C LYS A 79 2.83 0.01 -13.96
N TYR A 80 4.03 0.14 -13.40
CA TYR A 80 4.62 -0.89 -12.55
C TYR A 80 3.81 -1.10 -11.27
N ILE A 81 3.28 -0.03 -10.66
CA ILE A 81 2.36 -0.14 -9.53
C ILE A 81 1.07 -0.87 -9.95
N THR A 82 0.55 -0.59 -11.15
CA THR A 82 -0.64 -1.31 -11.66
C THR A 82 -0.34 -2.80 -11.86
N ARG A 83 0.81 -3.14 -12.45
CA ARG A 83 1.28 -4.54 -12.57
C ARG A 83 1.35 -5.22 -11.21
N TYR A 84 1.94 -4.55 -10.22
CA TYR A 84 2.00 -5.05 -8.84
C TYR A 84 0.60 -5.40 -8.31
N LEU A 85 -0.36 -4.47 -8.38
CA LEU A 85 -1.73 -4.72 -7.91
C LEU A 85 -2.41 -5.88 -8.63
N LEU A 86 -2.20 -6.01 -9.94
CA LEU A 86 -2.74 -7.12 -10.73
C LEU A 86 -2.14 -8.48 -10.30
N TRP A 87 -0.84 -8.52 -10.00
CA TRP A 87 -0.20 -9.72 -9.45
C TRP A 87 -0.70 -10.04 -8.04
N GLN A 88 -0.91 -9.04 -7.19
CA GLN A 88 -1.50 -9.25 -5.87
C GLN A 88 -2.92 -9.80 -5.97
N LYS A 89 -3.73 -9.33 -6.93
CA LYS A 89 -5.06 -9.89 -7.22
C LYS A 89 -4.97 -11.39 -7.50
N HIS A 90 -4.09 -11.79 -8.43
CA HIS A 90 -3.91 -13.20 -8.79
C HIS A 90 -3.45 -14.07 -7.61
N ILE A 91 -2.49 -13.58 -6.81
CA ILE A 91 -2.04 -14.29 -5.60
C ILE A 91 -3.22 -14.48 -4.63
N LEU A 92 -3.99 -13.43 -4.37
CA LEU A 92 -5.14 -13.52 -3.45
C LEU A 92 -6.23 -14.46 -3.97
N GLU A 93 -6.49 -14.48 -5.27
CA GLU A 93 -7.48 -15.38 -5.88
C GLU A 93 -7.08 -16.85 -5.76
N LYS A 94 -5.78 -17.15 -5.86
CA LYS A 94 -5.25 -18.52 -5.80
C LYS A 94 -4.96 -19.00 -4.39
N LEU A 95 -4.39 -18.12 -3.56
CA LEU A 95 -3.70 -18.46 -2.32
C LEU A 95 -4.24 -17.69 -1.10
N PHE A 96 -5.52 -17.30 -1.14
CA PHE A 96 -6.17 -16.51 -0.08
C PHE A 96 -5.89 -17.02 1.33
N ASN A 97 -5.99 -18.34 1.55
CA ASN A 97 -5.84 -18.96 2.86
C ASN A 97 -4.37 -19.25 3.24
N GLU A 98 -3.45 -19.25 2.27
CA GLU A 98 -2.02 -19.53 2.47
C GLU A 98 -1.25 -18.30 3.01
N LYS A 99 -1.91 -17.13 3.01
CA LYS A 99 -1.39 -15.88 3.58
C LYS A 99 -0.09 -15.35 2.95
N GLU A 100 0.05 -15.56 1.63
CA GLU A 100 1.24 -15.18 0.86
C GLU A 100 1.37 -13.67 0.60
N VAL A 101 0.24 -12.93 0.58
CA VAL A 101 0.30 -11.47 0.52
C VAL A 101 0.72 -10.92 1.87
N THR A 102 1.84 -10.20 1.90
CA THR A 102 2.38 -9.66 3.15
C THR A 102 1.38 -8.72 3.87
N PRO A 103 1.17 -8.91 5.20
CA PRO A 103 0.35 -8.00 6.00
C PRO A 103 0.81 -6.53 5.92
N ARG A 104 2.11 -6.31 5.64
CA ARG A 104 2.76 -4.99 5.55
C ARG A 104 2.47 -4.20 4.28
N SER A 105 1.62 -4.74 3.39
CA SER A 105 1.23 -4.11 2.12
C SER A 105 -0.28 -4.05 1.93
N VAL A 106 -1.06 -4.87 2.65
CA VAL A 106 -2.50 -5.05 2.41
C VAL A 106 -3.29 -3.74 2.48
N GLY A 107 -2.98 -2.86 3.43
CA GLY A 107 -3.63 -1.55 3.55
C GLY A 107 -3.38 -0.64 2.34
N CYS A 108 -2.16 -0.65 1.78
CA CYS A 108 -1.84 0.11 0.57
C CYS A 108 -2.57 -0.44 -0.65
N ILE A 109 -2.66 -1.78 -0.77
CA ILE A 109 -3.42 -2.47 -1.82
C ILE A 109 -4.90 -2.07 -1.74
N ILE A 110 -5.50 -2.11 -0.54
CA ILE A 110 -6.89 -1.66 -0.31
C ILE A 110 -7.06 -0.21 -0.79
N GLY A 111 -6.21 0.70 -0.29
CA GLY A 111 -6.32 2.13 -0.59
C GLY A 111 -6.25 2.45 -2.08
N LEU A 112 -5.20 1.98 -2.76
CA LEU A 112 -5.02 2.25 -4.19
C LEU A 112 -6.10 1.57 -5.03
N SER A 113 -6.53 0.38 -4.65
CA SER A 113 -7.61 -0.32 -5.36
C SER A 113 -8.92 0.46 -5.28
N VAL A 114 -9.27 1.04 -4.14
CA VAL A 114 -10.45 1.92 -4.03
C VAL A 114 -10.25 3.21 -4.83
N TRP A 115 -9.07 3.82 -4.75
CA TRP A 115 -8.77 5.05 -5.48
C TRP A 115 -8.96 4.85 -6.99
N TRP A 116 -8.39 3.79 -7.55
CA TRP A 116 -8.44 3.46 -8.98
C TRP A 116 -9.65 2.62 -9.43
N GLY A 117 -10.65 2.41 -8.58
CA GLY A 117 -11.87 1.67 -8.95
C GLY A 117 -11.63 0.18 -9.28
N MET A 118 -10.62 -0.45 -8.67
CA MET A 118 -10.38 -1.89 -8.75
C MET A 118 -11.21 -2.63 -7.68
N GLU A 119 -12.53 -2.60 -7.83
CA GLU A 119 -13.49 -3.07 -6.80
C GLU A 119 -13.21 -4.49 -6.32
N ASP A 120 -13.05 -5.46 -7.24
CA ASP A 120 -12.73 -6.85 -6.89
C ASP A 120 -11.49 -6.98 -6.00
N LEU A 121 -10.42 -6.24 -6.33
CA LEU A 121 -9.16 -6.30 -5.58
C LEU A 121 -9.31 -5.61 -4.23
N ALA A 122 -10.06 -4.51 -4.16
CA ALA A 122 -10.32 -3.81 -2.92
C ALA A 122 -11.11 -4.70 -1.95
N GLU A 123 -12.17 -5.35 -2.43
CA GLU A 123 -12.98 -6.29 -1.65
C GLU A 123 -12.16 -7.50 -1.20
N LEU A 124 -11.44 -8.14 -2.12
CA LEU A 124 -10.62 -9.31 -1.83
C LEU A 124 -9.51 -8.99 -0.82
N SER A 125 -8.83 -7.86 -0.97
CA SER A 125 -7.79 -7.41 -0.03
C SER A 125 -8.37 -7.04 1.33
N ARG A 126 -9.57 -6.44 1.38
CA ARG A 126 -10.26 -6.15 2.64
C ARG A 126 -10.68 -7.43 3.36
N ALA A 127 -11.17 -8.43 2.64
CA ALA A 127 -11.51 -9.74 3.19
C ALA A 127 -10.26 -10.44 3.72
N TYR A 128 -9.17 -10.41 2.97
CA TYR A 128 -7.88 -10.97 3.35
C TYR A 128 -7.31 -10.29 4.61
N PHE A 129 -7.38 -8.97 4.71
CA PHE A 129 -7.06 -8.26 5.96
C PHE A 129 -7.91 -8.77 7.14
N GLY A 130 -9.20 -9.06 6.90
CA GLY A 130 -10.08 -9.62 7.93
C GLY A 130 -9.66 -11.01 8.41
N LEU A 131 -9.10 -11.85 7.53
CA LEU A 131 -8.49 -13.14 7.90
C LEU A 131 -7.28 -12.89 8.82
N LEU A 132 -6.33 -12.06 8.38
CA LEU A 132 -5.12 -11.71 9.14
C LEU A 132 -5.44 -11.10 10.52
N PHE A 133 -6.42 -10.20 10.57
CA PHE A 133 -6.84 -9.53 11.81
C PHE A 133 -7.43 -10.50 12.83
N LYS A 134 -8.20 -11.51 12.38
CA LYS A 134 -8.78 -12.52 13.28
C LYS A 134 -7.72 -13.45 13.85
N ASP A 135 -6.67 -13.73 13.10
CA ASP A 135 -5.60 -14.63 13.54
C ASP A 135 -4.70 -13.99 14.62
N ASP A 136 -4.43 -12.69 14.51
CA ASP A 136 -3.61 -11.95 15.49
C ASP A 136 -4.06 -10.50 15.67
N ARG A 137 -5.11 -10.32 16.49
CA ARG A 137 -5.64 -8.99 16.82
C ARG A 137 -4.65 -8.14 17.63
N GLU A 138 -3.82 -8.76 18.48
CA GLU A 138 -2.94 -8.04 19.40
C GLU A 138 -1.83 -7.28 18.65
N LYS A 139 -1.39 -7.82 17.50
CA LYS A 139 -0.45 -7.16 16.58
C LYS A 139 -0.83 -5.71 16.25
N TYR A 140 -2.12 -5.45 16.09
CA TYR A 140 -2.66 -4.15 15.68
C TYR A 140 -2.74 -3.13 16.80
N LYS A 141 -2.53 -3.54 18.07
CA LYS A 141 -2.50 -2.63 19.22
C LYS A 141 -1.17 -1.89 19.39
N GLN A 142 -0.11 -2.24 18.66
CA GLN A 142 1.21 -1.63 18.88
C GLN A 142 2.04 -1.36 17.63
N LYS A 143 1.82 -2.08 16.51
CA LYS A 143 2.79 -2.07 15.40
C LYS A 143 2.22 -1.95 13.99
N GLU A 144 0.93 -2.24 13.78
CA GLU A 144 0.32 -2.30 12.44
C GLU A 144 -0.97 -1.48 12.28
N THR A 145 -1.02 -0.30 12.90
CA THR A 145 -2.21 0.55 12.93
C THR A 145 -2.62 1.17 11.57
N TYR A 146 -1.69 1.37 10.63
CA TYR A 146 -1.95 1.86 9.28
C TYR A 146 -2.86 0.92 8.51
N HIS A 147 -2.55 -0.38 8.48
CA HIS A 147 -3.34 -1.34 7.71
C HIS A 147 -4.75 -1.53 8.30
N LEU A 148 -4.85 -1.46 9.64
CA LEU A 148 -6.13 -1.42 10.34
C LEU A 148 -6.93 -0.15 9.96
N PHE A 149 -6.27 1.01 9.95
CA PHE A 149 -6.89 2.27 9.55
C PHE A 149 -7.38 2.23 8.10
N MET A 150 -6.60 1.69 7.16
CA MET A 150 -7.00 1.53 5.77
C MET A 150 -8.24 0.63 5.61
N ALA A 151 -8.34 -0.44 6.39
CA ALA A 151 -9.53 -1.30 6.41
C ALA A 151 -10.78 -0.58 6.96
N ILE A 152 -10.60 0.30 7.95
CA ILE A 152 -11.68 1.15 8.48
C ILE A 152 -12.10 2.20 7.45
N LEU A 153 -11.15 2.87 6.77
CA LEU A 153 -11.46 3.82 5.70
C LEU A 153 -12.21 3.14 4.54
N TYR A 154 -11.84 1.91 4.17
CA TYR A 154 -12.60 1.12 3.20
C TYR A 154 -14.05 0.89 3.67
N ASP A 155 -14.24 0.44 4.91
CA ASP A 155 -15.59 0.22 5.46
C ASP A 155 -16.38 1.53 5.52
N LEU A 156 -15.74 2.64 5.89
CA LEU A 156 -16.35 3.97 5.91
C LEU A 156 -16.73 4.46 4.50
N TYR A 157 -15.90 4.18 3.50
CA TYR A 157 -16.18 4.53 2.11
C TYR A 157 -17.34 3.71 1.53
N THR A 158 -17.32 2.39 1.74
CA THR A 158 -18.27 1.44 1.11
C THR A 158 -19.57 1.31 1.88
N LYS A 159 -19.51 1.20 3.21
CA LYS A 159 -20.67 0.99 4.10
C LYS A 159 -21.16 2.27 4.77
N LYS A 160 -20.44 3.39 4.62
CA LYS A 160 -20.76 4.69 5.23
C LYS A 160 -20.74 4.67 6.77
N GLU A 161 -20.09 3.68 7.36
CA GLU A 161 -20.00 3.48 8.80
C GLU A 161 -18.59 3.08 9.23
N VAL A 162 -18.18 3.55 10.42
CA VAL A 162 -16.93 3.11 11.06
C VAL A 162 -17.14 1.72 11.65
N ASN A 163 -16.29 0.78 11.25
CA ASN A 163 -16.33 -0.58 11.80
C ASN A 163 -15.87 -0.59 13.27
N LYS A 164 -16.81 -0.80 14.19
CA LYS A 164 -16.57 -0.72 15.64
C LYS A 164 -15.58 -1.77 16.16
N ASP A 165 -15.56 -2.97 15.59
CA ASP A 165 -14.63 -4.02 16.03
C ASP A 165 -13.19 -3.63 15.69
N LEU A 166 -12.96 -3.21 14.44
CA LEU A 166 -11.66 -2.69 14.01
C LEU A 166 -11.25 -1.43 14.78
N TYR A 167 -12.18 -0.47 14.92
CA TYR A 167 -11.93 0.77 15.67
C TYR A 167 -11.51 0.48 17.12
N SER A 168 -12.15 -0.49 17.79
CA SER A 168 -11.82 -0.85 19.17
C SER A 168 -10.43 -1.49 19.34
N ALA A 169 -9.79 -1.92 18.25
CA ALA A 169 -8.41 -2.42 18.27
C ALA A 169 -7.35 -1.32 18.13
N LEU A 170 -7.73 -0.09 17.72
CA LEU A 170 -6.80 1.03 17.66
C LEU A 170 -6.39 1.49 19.08
N PRO A 171 -5.10 1.78 19.30
CA PRO A 171 -4.61 2.40 20.53
C PRO A 171 -5.31 3.72 20.83
N ASP A 172 -5.53 4.02 22.11
CA ASP A 172 -6.23 5.23 22.54
C ASP A 172 -5.51 6.52 22.14
N ASP A 173 -4.18 6.48 22.07
CA ASP A 173 -3.32 7.60 21.66
C ASP A 173 -3.05 7.66 20.14
N SER A 174 -3.60 6.73 19.36
CA SER A 174 -3.40 6.66 17.92
C SER A 174 -3.99 7.89 17.21
N VAL A 175 -3.21 8.51 16.32
CA VAL A 175 -3.69 9.57 15.44
C VAL A 175 -4.89 9.13 14.60
N TYR A 176 -4.94 7.87 14.18
CA TYR A 176 -6.05 7.32 13.41
C TYR A 176 -7.35 7.29 14.22
N LYS A 177 -7.25 6.98 15.52
CA LYS A 177 -8.42 6.98 16.40
C LYS A 177 -8.94 8.40 16.60
N LYS A 178 -8.04 9.35 16.91
CA LYS A 178 -8.39 10.78 17.00
C LYS A 178 -9.06 11.29 15.71
N PHE A 179 -8.54 10.92 14.55
CA PHE A 179 -9.16 11.28 13.28
C PHE A 179 -10.54 10.64 13.13
N LEU A 180 -10.69 9.35 13.42
CA LEU A 180 -11.96 8.63 13.32
C LEU A 180 -13.03 9.16 14.28
N ASP A 181 -12.65 9.73 15.42
CA ASP A 181 -13.58 10.38 16.35
C ASP A 181 -14.12 11.72 15.79
N HIS A 182 -13.42 12.30 14.81
CA HIS A 182 -13.69 13.62 14.24
C HIS A 182 -13.76 13.59 12.70
N TRP A 183 -13.98 12.43 12.10
CA TRP A 183 -13.79 12.23 10.66
C TRP A 183 -14.74 13.09 9.81
N ASP A 184 -15.90 13.43 10.36
CA ASP A 184 -16.95 14.26 9.77
C ASP A 184 -16.93 15.70 10.27
N THR A 185 -15.87 16.11 10.98
CA THR A 185 -15.73 17.48 11.48
C THR A 185 -15.81 18.51 10.35
N THR A 186 -16.45 19.64 10.65
CA THR A 186 -16.44 20.86 9.83
C THR A 186 -15.41 21.88 10.33
N ASP A 187 -14.72 21.60 11.43
CA ASP A 187 -13.61 22.43 11.91
C ASP A 187 -12.37 22.18 11.04
N GLU A 188 -12.07 23.14 10.16
CA GLU A 188 -10.95 23.09 9.24
C GLU A 188 -9.60 23.08 9.96
N SER A 189 -9.47 23.75 11.12
CA SER A 189 -8.22 23.76 11.88
C SER A 189 -7.95 22.39 12.49
N LEU A 190 -8.97 21.79 13.11
CA LEU A 190 -8.87 20.45 13.66
C LEU A 190 -8.54 19.42 12.58
N LEU A 191 -9.23 19.48 11.43
CA LEU A 191 -8.93 18.60 10.31
C LEU A 191 -7.48 18.76 9.82
N LYS A 192 -6.96 20.00 9.80
CA LYS A 192 -5.59 20.29 9.35
C LYS A 192 -4.56 19.64 10.24
N ASP A 193 -4.75 19.78 11.55
CA ASP A 193 -3.84 19.21 12.54
C ASP A 193 -3.87 17.67 12.47
N LEU A 194 -5.05 17.06 12.33
CA LEU A 194 -5.21 15.62 12.18
C LEU A 194 -4.54 15.08 10.91
N LEU A 195 -4.76 15.70 9.76
CA LEU A 195 -4.15 15.27 8.49
C LEU A 195 -2.62 15.49 8.47
N PHE A 196 -2.13 16.53 9.15
CA PHE A 196 -0.70 16.74 9.36
C PHE A 196 -0.10 15.62 10.22
N GLU A 197 -0.71 15.29 11.37
CA GLU A 197 -0.26 14.19 12.23
C GLU A 197 -0.31 12.83 11.49
N ILE A 198 -1.35 12.57 10.68
CA ILE A 198 -1.44 11.36 9.84
C ILE A 198 -0.27 11.30 8.86
N SER A 199 0.07 12.42 8.22
CA SER A 199 1.16 12.49 7.26
C SER A 199 2.52 12.22 7.92
N ASP A 200 2.75 12.75 9.12
CA ASP A 200 3.93 12.44 9.94
C ASP A 200 3.99 10.96 10.30
N PHE A 201 2.86 10.39 10.71
CA PHE A 201 2.77 8.98 11.09
C PHE A 201 2.98 8.06 9.88
N HIS A 202 2.46 8.40 8.69
CA HIS A 202 2.71 7.63 7.46
C HIS A 202 4.19 7.57 7.10
N ILE A 203 4.89 8.71 7.17
CA ILE A 203 6.35 8.74 6.99
C ILE A 203 7.01 7.84 8.03
N TYR A 204 6.65 8.03 9.31
CA TYR A 204 7.20 7.21 10.38
C TYR A 204 6.99 5.73 10.08
N SER A 205 5.78 5.26 9.82
CA SER A 205 5.43 3.88 9.47
C SER A 205 6.18 3.36 8.25
N SER A 206 6.46 4.21 7.26
CA SER A 206 7.23 3.88 6.05
C SER A 206 8.74 3.74 6.27
N LEU A 207 9.32 4.49 7.23
CA LEU A 207 10.76 4.50 7.46
C LEU A 207 11.27 3.16 8.02
N ASP A 208 12.32 2.64 7.37
CA ASP A 208 13.12 1.51 7.83
C ASP A 208 14.34 2.02 8.61
N LEU A 209 14.26 1.96 9.94
CA LEU A 209 15.30 2.45 10.85
C LEU A 209 15.83 1.27 11.66
N LYS A 210 17.11 1.32 12.03
CA LYS A 210 17.85 0.24 12.71
C LYS A 210 17.11 -0.44 13.87
N ASP A 211 16.32 0.32 14.65
CA ASP A 211 15.60 -0.18 15.83
C ASP A 211 14.08 0.03 15.71
N LYS A 212 13.55 0.10 14.49
CA LYS A 212 12.12 0.34 14.23
C LYS A 212 11.60 -0.63 13.19
N PHE A 213 10.48 -1.26 13.50
CA PHE A 213 9.68 -1.97 12.52
C PHE A 213 9.12 -0.99 11.47
N SER A 214 9.54 -1.12 10.21
CA SER A 214 8.84 -0.49 9.09
C SER A 214 7.50 -1.19 8.92
N GLU A 215 6.42 -0.49 9.14
CA GLU A 215 5.08 -1.05 9.03
C GLU A 215 4.69 -1.20 7.55
N ILE A 216 4.90 -0.14 6.77
CA ILE A 216 4.55 -0.10 5.35
C ILE A 216 5.76 -0.57 4.53
N LEU A 217 5.70 -1.81 4.02
CA LEU A 217 6.81 -2.43 3.30
C LEU A 217 6.90 -1.97 1.83
N SER A 218 5.77 -1.88 1.14
CA SER A 218 5.70 -1.54 -0.27
C SER A 218 4.72 -0.42 -0.52
N LEU A 219 4.86 0.30 -1.64
CA LEU A 219 4.08 1.51 -1.92
C LEU A 219 4.24 2.59 -0.82
N ASN A 220 5.33 2.48 -0.06
CA ASN A 220 5.66 3.42 1.00
C ASN A 220 5.86 4.83 0.43
N TYR A 221 5.52 5.83 1.23
CA TYR A 221 5.46 7.25 0.84
C TYR A 221 4.41 7.65 -0.21
N ILE A 222 3.56 6.73 -0.67
CA ILE A 222 2.33 7.08 -1.41
C ILE A 222 1.20 7.28 -0.37
N PRO A 223 0.73 8.52 -0.12
CA PRO A 223 -0.20 8.84 0.97
C PRO A 223 -1.66 8.58 0.56
N VAL A 224 -1.97 7.34 0.17
CA VAL A 224 -3.29 6.99 -0.38
C VAL A 224 -4.42 7.16 0.65
N GLU A 225 -4.12 7.03 1.93
CA GLU A 225 -5.05 7.29 3.03
C GLU A 225 -5.58 8.73 3.03
N ILE A 226 -4.73 9.71 2.69
CA ILE A 226 -5.13 11.12 2.59
C ILE A 226 -6.13 11.30 1.45
N ARG A 227 -5.83 10.73 0.27
CA ARG A 227 -6.73 10.76 -0.89
C ARG A 227 -8.07 10.08 -0.60
N LEU A 228 -8.04 9.00 0.16
CA LEU A 228 -9.24 8.27 0.53
C LEU A 228 -10.11 9.04 1.54
N ILE A 229 -9.49 9.73 2.51
CA ILE A 229 -10.18 10.66 3.42
C ILE A 229 -10.86 11.77 2.62
N GLU A 230 -10.12 12.41 1.70
CA GLU A 230 -10.65 13.46 0.82
C GLU A 230 -11.90 12.99 0.07
N LYS A 231 -11.82 11.81 -0.56
CA LYS A 231 -12.92 11.20 -1.32
C LYS A 231 -14.14 10.86 -0.44
N ILE A 232 -13.92 10.34 0.76
CA ILE A 232 -14.99 10.01 1.72
C ILE A 232 -15.73 11.29 2.14
N ARG A 233 -14.98 12.36 2.45
CA ARG A 233 -15.52 13.64 2.89
C ARG A 233 -16.27 14.37 1.79
N GLU A 234 -15.72 14.42 0.58
CA GLU A 234 -16.39 14.95 -0.62
C GLU A 234 -17.72 14.24 -0.88
N GLY A 235 -17.76 12.91 -0.76
CA GLY A 235 -18.99 12.13 -0.90
C GLY A 235 -20.08 12.46 0.13
N LYS A 236 -19.74 13.18 1.20
CA LYS A 236 -20.66 13.73 2.22
C LYS A 236 -20.90 15.23 2.11
N GLY A 237 -20.34 15.90 1.09
CA GLY A 237 -20.40 17.35 0.96
C GLY A 237 -19.60 18.10 2.03
N LEU A 238 -18.64 17.43 2.67
CA LEU A 238 -17.74 18.04 3.64
C LEU A 238 -16.54 18.68 2.91
N VAL A 239 -16.04 19.78 3.46
CA VAL A 239 -14.89 20.51 2.91
C VAL A 239 -13.61 19.70 3.12
N ASN A 240 -12.79 19.61 2.07
CA ASN A 240 -11.41 19.16 2.13
C ASN A 240 -10.48 20.36 2.26
N ILE A 241 -9.34 20.15 2.91
CA ILE A 241 -8.36 21.19 3.17
C ILE A 241 -7.00 20.79 2.61
N GLN A 242 -6.21 21.80 2.24
CA GLN A 242 -4.83 21.58 1.82
C GLN A 242 -3.91 21.62 3.04
N VAL A 243 -3.05 20.62 3.15
CA VAL A 243 -2.06 20.49 4.23
C VAL A 243 -0.67 20.73 3.68
N ASP A 244 0.05 21.67 4.28
CA ASP A 244 1.43 21.97 3.92
C ASP A 244 2.38 20.98 4.61
N HIS A 245 2.59 19.81 3.99
CA HIS A 245 3.43 18.74 4.55
C HIS A 245 4.40 18.18 3.49
N PRO A 246 5.68 17.89 3.83
CA PRO A 246 6.68 17.40 2.87
C PRO A 246 6.25 16.15 2.08
N LEU A 247 5.55 15.20 2.73
CA LEU A 247 4.99 14.01 2.08
C LEU A 247 4.09 14.37 0.88
N LEU A 248 3.20 15.34 1.10
CA LEU A 248 2.16 15.75 0.15
C LEU A 248 2.69 16.64 -0.98
N LYS A 249 3.96 17.08 -0.88
CA LYS A 249 4.65 17.87 -1.92
C LYS A 249 5.45 17.01 -2.90
N THR A 250 5.52 15.71 -2.70
CA THR A 250 6.24 14.80 -3.59
C THR A 250 5.37 14.36 -4.76
N GLN A 251 5.98 14.00 -5.89
CA GLN A 251 5.28 13.40 -7.03
C GLN A 251 4.55 12.09 -6.67
N LEU A 252 4.94 11.43 -5.57
CA LEU A 252 4.26 10.23 -5.07
C LEU A 252 2.88 10.55 -4.46
N ALA A 253 2.64 11.79 -4.04
CA ALA A 253 1.34 12.26 -3.57
C ALA A 253 0.37 12.59 -4.71
N ASP A 254 0.88 12.79 -5.92
CA ASP A 254 0.10 13.05 -7.14
C ASP A 254 -0.41 11.75 -7.75
N ILE A 255 -1.22 11.02 -6.97
CA ILE A 255 -1.80 9.73 -7.37
C ILE A 255 -2.79 9.97 -8.53
N PRO A 256 -2.60 9.34 -9.70
CA PRO A 256 -3.50 9.50 -10.85
C PRO A 256 -4.94 9.10 -10.49
N ASP A 257 -5.94 9.82 -10.99
CA ASP A 257 -7.36 9.50 -10.76
C ASP A 257 -7.76 8.12 -11.31
N THR A 258 -7.07 7.69 -12.37
CA THR A 258 -7.24 6.37 -13.00
C THR A 258 -5.91 5.63 -13.05
N LYS A 259 -5.95 4.31 -12.84
CA LYS A 259 -4.76 3.45 -13.03
C LYS A 259 -4.23 3.57 -14.47
N TYR A 260 -2.93 3.41 -14.61
CA TYR A 260 -2.33 3.25 -15.94
C TYR A 260 -2.54 1.82 -16.40
N GLU A 261 -2.83 1.62 -17.68
CA GLU A 261 -3.07 0.28 -18.20
C GLU A 261 -1.79 -0.58 -18.18
N TRP A 262 -1.93 -1.83 -17.75
CA TRP A 262 -0.94 -2.89 -17.88
C TRP A 262 -1.59 -4.12 -18.49
N ASP A 263 -1.11 -4.56 -19.65
CA ASP A 263 -1.67 -5.69 -20.38
C ASP A 263 -1.04 -7.01 -19.90
N LEU A 264 -1.75 -7.72 -19.03
CA LEU A 264 -1.32 -9.03 -18.53
C LEU A 264 -1.11 -10.07 -19.63
N SER A 265 -1.75 -9.94 -20.80
CA SER A 265 -1.53 -10.87 -21.92
C SER A 265 -0.13 -10.75 -22.52
N LYS A 266 0.54 -9.61 -22.31
CA LYS A 266 1.91 -9.31 -22.76
C LYS A 266 2.93 -9.39 -21.62
N ASP A 267 2.48 -9.61 -20.38
CA ASP A 267 3.36 -9.73 -19.23
C ASP A 267 4.07 -11.09 -19.24
N GLU A 268 5.35 -11.10 -19.59
CA GLU A 268 6.13 -12.33 -19.76
C GLU A 268 6.11 -13.24 -18.52
N ILE A 269 6.27 -12.67 -17.31
CA ILE A 269 6.31 -13.41 -16.05
C ILE A 269 4.93 -13.96 -15.73
N TYR A 270 3.90 -13.14 -15.86
CA TYR A 270 2.53 -13.57 -15.60
C TYR A 270 2.09 -14.67 -16.58
N GLN A 271 2.40 -14.52 -17.88
CA GLN A 271 2.12 -15.55 -18.87
C GLN A 271 2.95 -16.83 -18.66
N PHE A 272 4.17 -16.72 -18.15
CA PHE A 272 5.00 -17.86 -17.78
C PHE A 272 4.40 -18.65 -16.61
N LEU A 273 3.85 -17.96 -15.61
CA LEU A 273 3.12 -18.55 -14.49
C LEU A 273 1.84 -19.24 -14.99
N LEU A 274 0.97 -18.54 -15.72
CA LEU A 274 -0.32 -19.06 -16.16
C LEU A 274 -0.21 -20.38 -16.94
N ARG A 275 0.78 -20.50 -17.83
CA ARG A 275 1.05 -21.74 -18.59
C ARG A 275 1.42 -22.94 -17.71
N ARG A 276 1.80 -22.71 -16.46
CA ARG A 276 2.21 -23.75 -15.49
C ARG A 276 1.14 -24.00 -14.44
N GLU A 277 0.21 -23.08 -14.26
CA GLU A 277 -1.00 -23.31 -13.45
C GLU A 277 -2.02 -24.20 -14.19
N SER A 278 -2.05 -24.13 -15.53
CA SER A 278 -2.80 -25.08 -16.37
C SER A 278 -2.28 -26.51 -16.26
#